data_AF-A0A2V9HCA2-F1
#
_entry.id   AF-A0A2V9HCA2-F1
#
_cell.length_a   1.000
_cell.length_b   1.000
_cell.length_c   1.000
_cell.angle_alpha   90.00
_cell.angle_beta   90.00
_cell.angle_gamma   90.00
#
_symmetry.space_group_name_H-M   'P 1'
#
loop_
_entity.id
_entity.type
_entity.pdbx_description
1 polymer ?
#
loop_
_entity_poly.entity_id
_entity_poly.type
_entity_poly.pdbx_seq_one_letter_code
_entity_poly.pdbx_strand_id
1 'polypeptide(L)'
;MKARFYFGLALGLACLMGVLALLIGHGSVLAISGFSDNQELPLPLTAPIANSGVSFTVRGLEPSVRVDQQGTVYVSSIRGVPGGVDLHRYHAAADGQPGLGGTYPFKYEGQPDNCGIFNAQQGGCANNHLDPFGLGLGGGDVDIAVNYPSRGVPNLALVSLTLAPGITGTHSIDQGDTFSTPNPVVALIPGDDRQWIDGINALNVYLNYHDAPTFNIEVQRSNDGGETYLNGFAEAIDPQTFPAAGGVPASNSANVAGQIKVDRSSCPSRGNLYQIFVAPDSVNENLSGGALRSVYVGVSTDVKMDLPVFTFTDFKVFPGPAGAQNQGAENLFPALAVDDFGFVYAVWSDNSKILFSSSSDQGTTWTTPIQLNSGTTIGNANVFPWVAADGNGHVGIVWFGDDRPGNSNDRGKLEPGHPASQRAACTSGTSCMQGWAQWNVYYAESVNGHDATPFFFQSVISDHVIHRGTLSTGGLGGGADRSLADLFQVAFDPRHFANVAFSDDHKVNSGVGPDNGPDNPTTLRLIRANFTHQLTATAGSVVTTGSCAGSPPPPPLGAEKITGGGQIPSQKPGLSANFGFVAKNDPPNASLSYHDDGATGGRIDVHSSNITVPTVTFSGNCATFKG
;
A
#
# COMPACT_ATOMS: atom_id res chain seq x y z
N MET A 1 0.82 -9.01 -80.46
CA MET A 1 1.68 -9.04 -79.26
C MET A 1 1.41 -7.79 -78.42
N LYS A 2 1.48 -7.93 -77.09
CA LYS A 2 1.17 -6.98 -75.99
C LYS A 2 1.37 -5.49 -76.39
N ALA A 3 0.33 -4.64 -76.51
CA ALA A 3 -0.47 -3.97 -75.46
C ALA A 3 0.33 -2.84 -74.73
N ARG A 4 0.15 -1.52 -75.01
CA ARG A 4 -1.01 -0.57 -74.85
C ARG A 4 -1.28 -0.19 -73.37
N PHE A 5 -1.56 1.06 -72.95
CA PHE A 5 -1.55 2.42 -73.56
C PHE A 5 -1.51 3.53 -72.45
N TYR A 6 -1.38 4.80 -72.84
CA TYR A 6 -1.37 6.05 -72.02
C TYR A 6 -2.72 6.41 -71.34
N PHE A 7 -2.72 7.16 -70.22
CA PHE A 7 -2.98 8.63 -70.13
C PHE A 7 -2.94 9.15 -68.66
N GLY A 8 -3.08 10.46 -68.41
CA GLY A 8 -2.99 11.07 -67.07
C GLY A 8 -3.99 12.20 -66.76
N LEU A 9 -3.66 13.00 -65.72
CA LEU A 9 -4.34 14.20 -65.16
C LEU A 9 -5.57 14.03 -64.22
N ALA A 10 -5.30 14.18 -62.91
CA ALA A 10 -5.77 15.26 -62.00
C ALA A 10 -7.25 15.48 -61.57
N LEU A 11 -7.37 15.86 -60.28
CA LEU A 11 -8.50 16.42 -59.49
C LEU A 11 -9.66 15.49 -59.04
N GLY A 12 -10.02 15.61 -57.75
CA GLY A 12 -11.28 15.10 -57.15
C GLY A 12 -11.15 14.76 -55.66
N LEU A 13 -12.00 15.33 -54.79
CA LEU A 13 -11.96 15.16 -53.33
C LEU A 13 -13.11 14.22 -52.85
N ALA A 14 -12.90 13.58 -51.68
CA ALA A 14 -13.88 13.10 -50.70
C ALA A 14 -14.36 11.61 -50.68
N CYS A 15 -14.14 11.00 -49.51
CA CYS A 15 -14.95 10.03 -48.75
C CYS A 15 -15.15 8.54 -49.13
N LEU A 16 -14.84 7.73 -48.10
CA LEU A 16 -15.52 6.51 -47.59
C LEU A 16 -15.14 5.08 -48.07
N MET A 17 -14.64 4.32 -47.09
CA MET A 17 -14.89 2.89 -46.78
C MET A 17 -14.49 1.78 -47.78
N GLY A 18 -13.64 0.86 -47.31
CA GLY A 18 -13.27 -0.38 -48.01
C GLY A 18 -12.34 -1.27 -47.19
N VAL A 19 -12.89 -1.99 -46.20
CA VAL A 19 -12.14 -2.93 -45.34
C VAL A 19 -11.73 -4.18 -46.13
N LEU A 20 -10.49 -4.67 -45.92
CA LEU A 20 -10.24 -6.11 -45.93
C LEU A 20 -9.14 -6.48 -44.93
N ALA A 21 -9.52 -7.24 -43.90
CA ALA A 21 -8.61 -7.85 -42.93
C ALA A 21 -8.84 -9.37 -42.93
N LEU A 22 -7.77 -10.14 -42.75
CA LEU A 22 -7.70 -11.50 -42.18
C LEU A 22 -6.19 -11.83 -42.06
N LEU A 23 -5.54 -11.68 -40.91
CA LEU A 23 -5.52 -12.56 -39.71
C LEU A 23 -4.61 -13.80 -39.85
N ILE A 24 -3.46 -13.73 -39.17
CA ILE A 24 -3.07 -14.72 -38.14
C ILE A 24 -2.63 -13.89 -36.93
N GLY A 25 -3.17 -14.16 -35.75
CA GLY A 25 -3.12 -13.23 -34.62
C GLY A 25 -1.89 -13.34 -33.73
N HIS A 26 -1.41 -12.19 -33.27
CA HIS A 26 -1.01 -11.93 -31.88
C HIS A 26 -1.64 -10.56 -31.54
N GLY A 27 -2.29 -10.42 -30.38
CA GLY A 27 -2.87 -9.15 -29.95
C GLY A 27 -1.77 -8.18 -29.54
N SER A 28 -1.28 -7.36 -30.47
CA SER A 28 -0.29 -6.33 -30.17
C SER A 28 -0.95 -5.17 -29.42
N VAL A 29 -0.80 -5.11 -28.10
CA VAL A 29 -1.14 -3.93 -27.31
C VAL A 29 -0.16 -2.81 -27.69
N LEU A 30 -0.65 -1.79 -28.39
CA LEU A 30 0.14 -0.62 -28.76
C LEU A 30 0.12 0.42 -27.65
N ALA A 31 1.02 0.27 -26.67
CA ALA A 31 1.89 1.34 -26.17
C ALA A 31 2.58 0.94 -24.85
N ILE A 32 3.89 1.15 -24.76
CA ILE A 32 4.51 1.68 -23.53
C ILE A 32 5.41 2.84 -23.94
N SER A 33 4.94 4.07 -23.72
CA SER A 33 5.80 5.25 -23.71
C SER A 33 6.06 5.62 -22.26
N GLY A 34 7.17 5.13 -21.69
CA GLY A 34 7.68 5.62 -20.41
C GLY A 34 7.70 4.65 -19.24
N PHE A 35 7.45 3.34 -19.43
CA PHE A 35 7.71 2.28 -18.44
C PHE A 35 8.67 1.22 -19.01
N SER A 36 9.23 0.38 -18.14
CA SER A 36 10.05 -0.77 -18.53
C SER A 36 9.19 -1.93 -19.07
N ASP A 37 9.82 -2.85 -19.79
CA ASP A 37 9.23 -4.17 -20.07
C ASP A 37 8.86 -4.88 -18.74
N ASN A 38 7.86 -5.77 -18.77
CA ASN A 38 7.43 -6.51 -17.58
C ASN A 38 8.52 -7.50 -17.15
N GLN A 39 9.01 -7.36 -15.93
CA GLN A 39 10.03 -8.23 -15.36
C GLN A 39 9.43 -9.26 -14.42
N GLU A 40 9.39 -10.52 -14.86
CA GLU A 40 9.07 -11.67 -14.00
C GLU A 40 10.15 -11.82 -12.92
N LEU A 41 9.75 -11.80 -11.64
CA LEU A 41 10.66 -12.06 -10.53
C LEU A 41 10.83 -13.58 -10.36
N PRO A 42 12.06 -14.11 -10.53
CA PRO A 42 12.26 -15.55 -10.60
C PRO A 42 12.09 -16.21 -9.24
N LEU A 43 11.28 -17.28 -9.24
CA LEU A 43 11.05 -18.17 -8.11
C LEU A 43 11.18 -19.64 -8.56
N PRO A 44 11.57 -20.57 -7.67
CA PRO A 44 11.57 -22.00 -7.98
C PRO A 44 10.18 -22.46 -8.47
N LEU A 45 10.12 -23.52 -9.29
CA LEU A 45 8.84 -24.05 -9.78
C LEU A 45 8.08 -24.82 -8.70
N THR A 46 8.80 -25.51 -7.83
CA THR A 46 8.27 -26.29 -6.72
C THR A 46 9.13 -26.11 -5.47
N ALA A 47 8.51 -26.22 -4.29
CA ALA A 47 9.18 -26.28 -3.02
C ALA A 47 8.94 -27.67 -2.38
N PRO A 48 10.00 -28.40 -1.98
CA PRO A 48 9.86 -29.72 -1.38
C PRO A 48 9.24 -29.63 0.01
N ILE A 49 8.33 -30.56 0.34
CA ILE A 49 7.78 -30.69 1.68
C ILE A 49 8.64 -31.70 2.44
N ALA A 50 9.63 -31.22 3.19
CA ALA A 50 10.54 -32.08 3.93
C ALA A 50 11.23 -33.16 3.05
N ASN A 51 11.66 -34.24 3.68
CA ASN A 51 12.09 -35.47 3.01
C ASN A 51 10.90 -36.37 2.56
N SER A 52 9.69 -35.82 2.35
CA SER A 52 8.50 -36.64 2.02
C SER A 52 8.48 -37.15 0.57
N GLY A 53 9.29 -36.56 -0.32
CA GLY A 53 9.21 -36.78 -1.77
C GLY A 53 8.03 -36.05 -2.44
N VAL A 54 7.25 -35.28 -1.68
CA VAL A 54 6.19 -34.40 -2.19
C VAL A 54 6.73 -32.97 -2.32
N SER A 55 6.17 -32.19 -3.23
CA SER A 55 6.44 -30.77 -3.37
C SER A 55 5.17 -30.04 -3.76
N PHE A 56 5.00 -28.80 -3.31
CA PHE A 56 3.91 -27.94 -3.79
C PHE A 56 4.40 -27.04 -4.94
N THR A 57 3.47 -26.59 -5.79
CA THR A 57 3.77 -25.65 -6.87
C THR A 57 3.93 -24.25 -6.30
N VAL A 58 5.09 -23.64 -6.49
CA VAL A 58 5.39 -22.29 -6.01
C VAL A 58 4.79 -21.26 -6.95
N ARG A 59 4.11 -20.26 -6.36
CA ARG A 59 3.63 -19.05 -7.02
C ARG A 59 4.34 -17.85 -6.40
N GLY A 60 4.39 -16.75 -7.13
CA GLY A 60 4.56 -15.42 -6.53
C GLY A 60 3.24 -14.70 -6.74
N LEU A 61 2.50 -14.47 -5.65
CA LEU A 61 1.20 -13.82 -5.65
C LEU A 61 1.24 -12.59 -4.74
N GLU A 62 0.23 -11.72 -4.85
CA GLU A 62 0.01 -10.60 -3.92
C GLU A 62 1.27 -9.79 -3.62
N PRO A 63 1.94 -9.21 -4.64
CA PRO A 63 3.22 -8.59 -4.42
C PRO A 63 3.10 -7.21 -3.75
N SER A 64 3.79 -7.05 -2.63
CA SER A 64 3.96 -5.76 -1.95
C SER A 64 5.27 -5.11 -2.39
N VAL A 65 5.23 -3.80 -2.70
CA VAL A 65 6.41 -3.02 -3.16
C VAL A 65 6.64 -1.81 -2.28
N ARG A 66 7.90 -1.57 -1.92
CA ARG A 66 8.36 -0.32 -1.31
C ARG A 66 9.69 0.10 -1.93
N VAL A 67 9.91 1.40 -2.01
CA VAL A 67 11.22 1.97 -2.34
C VAL A 67 11.67 2.82 -1.15
N ASP A 68 12.91 2.63 -0.71
CA ASP A 68 13.47 3.42 0.39
C ASP A 68 14.11 4.74 -0.08
N GLN A 69 14.44 5.61 0.88
CA GLN A 69 15.10 6.90 0.63
C GLN A 69 16.51 6.80 0.00
N GLN A 70 17.09 5.60 -0.11
CA GLN A 70 18.35 5.35 -0.83
C GLN A 70 18.10 4.86 -2.27
N GLY A 71 16.85 4.66 -2.67
CA GLY A 71 16.46 4.12 -3.96
C GLY A 71 16.52 2.59 -4.01
N THR A 72 16.57 1.89 -2.86
CA THR A 72 16.45 0.43 -2.84
C THR A 72 15.01 0.04 -3.07
N VAL A 73 14.77 -0.80 -4.07
CA VAL A 73 13.44 -1.34 -4.40
C VAL A 73 13.31 -2.72 -3.77
N TYR A 74 12.26 -2.94 -3.00
CA TYR A 74 11.92 -4.22 -2.39
C TYR A 74 10.58 -4.69 -2.94
N VAL A 75 10.50 -5.94 -3.39
CA VAL A 75 9.25 -6.60 -3.78
C VAL A 75 9.13 -7.91 -3.00
N SER A 76 8.14 -8.02 -2.12
CA SER A 76 7.76 -9.30 -1.53
C SER A 76 6.61 -9.93 -2.30
N SER A 77 6.39 -11.24 -2.16
CA SER A 77 5.21 -11.94 -2.69
C SER A 77 4.86 -13.17 -1.85
N ILE A 78 3.59 -13.52 -1.76
CA ILE A 78 3.17 -14.74 -1.06
C ILE A 78 3.49 -15.97 -1.91
N ARG A 79 4.01 -17.00 -1.25
CA ARG A 79 4.13 -18.35 -1.80
C ARG A 79 2.86 -19.18 -1.57
N GLY A 80 1.99 -18.73 -0.65
CA GLY A 80 0.81 -19.43 -0.13
C GLY A 80 1.11 -20.10 1.21
N VAL A 81 0.11 -20.35 2.06
CA VAL A 81 0.27 -21.05 3.35
C VAL A 81 0.44 -22.57 3.14
N PRO A 82 1.33 -23.27 3.87
CA PRO A 82 2.34 -22.80 4.82
C PRO A 82 3.72 -22.62 4.15
N GLY A 83 3.76 -22.14 2.91
CA GLY A 83 4.98 -21.90 2.14
C GLY A 83 5.67 -20.56 2.45
N GLY A 84 5.06 -19.66 3.22
CA GLY A 84 5.66 -18.38 3.58
C GLY A 84 5.63 -17.31 2.50
N VAL A 85 6.56 -16.36 2.59
CA VAL A 85 6.70 -15.24 1.65
C VAL A 85 8.10 -15.18 1.07
N ASP A 86 8.20 -14.74 -0.18
CA ASP A 86 9.46 -14.52 -0.90
C ASP A 86 9.78 -13.03 -0.97
N LEU A 87 11.07 -12.66 -0.98
CA LEU A 87 11.53 -11.28 -1.15
C LEU A 87 12.55 -11.17 -2.29
N HIS A 88 12.44 -10.10 -3.08
CA HIS A 88 13.46 -9.65 -4.05
C HIS A 88 13.83 -8.19 -3.76
N ARG A 89 15.09 -7.86 -4.02
CA ARG A 89 15.67 -6.54 -3.77
C ARG A 89 16.48 -6.07 -4.97
N TYR A 90 16.42 -4.78 -5.27
CA TYR A 90 17.36 -4.10 -6.15
C TYR A 90 17.92 -2.85 -5.46
N HIS A 91 19.24 -2.82 -5.27
CA HIS A 91 20.00 -1.67 -4.78
C HIS A 91 21.10 -1.30 -5.79
N ALA A 92 20.96 -0.16 -6.46
CA ALA A 92 21.82 0.21 -7.60
C ALA A 92 23.34 0.25 -7.30
N ALA A 93 23.74 0.49 -6.04
CA ALA A 93 25.15 0.50 -5.63
C ALA A 93 25.73 -0.91 -5.37
N ALA A 94 24.90 -1.91 -5.13
CA ALA A 94 25.30 -3.30 -4.90
C ALA A 94 25.10 -4.19 -6.14
N ASP A 95 23.95 -4.04 -6.81
CA ASP A 95 23.50 -4.96 -7.86
C ASP A 95 23.82 -4.47 -9.29
N GLY A 96 24.27 -3.21 -9.40
CA GLY A 96 24.63 -2.58 -10.67
C GLY A 96 23.53 -1.67 -11.23
N GLN A 97 23.72 -1.25 -12.48
CA GLN A 97 22.79 -0.35 -13.18
C GLN A 97 21.68 -1.14 -13.89
N PRO A 98 20.52 -0.51 -14.20
CA PRO A 98 19.46 -1.14 -14.98
C PRO A 98 19.95 -1.63 -16.35
N GLY A 99 19.41 -2.76 -16.79
CA GLY A 99 19.72 -3.40 -18.06
C GLY A 99 18.96 -2.82 -19.25
N LEU A 100 18.96 -3.57 -20.36
CA LEU A 100 18.12 -3.26 -21.51
C LEU A 100 16.64 -3.29 -21.13
N GLY A 101 15.83 -2.44 -21.79
CA GLY A 101 14.42 -2.23 -21.42
C GLY A 101 14.22 -1.52 -20.07
N GLY A 102 15.30 -1.15 -19.37
CA GLY A 102 15.24 -0.60 -18.02
C GLY A 102 15.11 -1.66 -16.91
N THR A 103 15.17 -2.95 -17.23
CA THR A 103 15.07 -4.06 -16.27
C THR A 103 16.05 -3.93 -15.10
N TYR A 104 15.63 -4.25 -13.87
CA TYR A 104 16.48 -4.17 -12.69
C TYR A 104 17.17 -5.51 -12.39
N PRO A 105 18.47 -5.54 -12.06
CA PRO A 105 19.17 -6.76 -11.62
C PRO A 105 18.75 -7.16 -10.19
N PHE A 106 17.50 -7.59 -10.01
CA PHE A 106 16.99 -8.04 -8.71
C PHE A 106 17.78 -9.22 -8.13
N LYS A 107 18.27 -9.06 -6.90
CA LYS A 107 18.73 -10.15 -6.03
C LYS A 107 17.51 -10.79 -5.35
N TYR A 108 17.45 -12.12 -5.32
CA TYR A 108 16.47 -12.86 -4.54
C TYR A 108 16.96 -12.98 -3.10
N GLU A 109 16.16 -12.49 -2.15
CA GLU A 109 16.43 -12.40 -0.71
C GLU A 109 15.78 -13.52 0.13
N GLY A 110 15.39 -14.62 -0.52
CA GLY A 110 14.92 -15.80 0.20
C GLY A 110 13.53 -15.61 0.79
N GLN A 111 13.33 -16.17 1.99
CA GLN A 111 12.04 -16.18 2.71
C GLN A 111 12.21 -15.59 4.13
N PRO A 112 11.96 -14.29 4.32
CA PRO A 112 12.16 -13.63 5.62
C PRO A 112 11.34 -14.22 6.78
N ASP A 113 10.10 -14.68 6.52
CA ASP A 113 9.20 -15.23 7.55
C ASP A 113 9.51 -16.66 7.99
N ASN A 114 10.65 -17.20 7.57
CA ASN A 114 11.14 -18.55 7.87
C ASN A 114 12.48 -18.57 8.64
N CYS A 115 12.95 -17.41 9.10
CA CYS A 115 14.26 -17.24 9.71
C CYS A 115 14.42 -17.95 11.08
N GLY A 116 14.71 -19.26 11.05
CA GLY A 116 15.25 -20.02 12.19
C GLY A 116 14.29 -20.98 12.91
N ILE A 117 13.10 -21.25 12.36
CA ILE A 117 12.04 -21.97 13.11
C ILE A 117 12.01 -23.48 12.81
N PHE A 118 12.22 -23.91 11.56
CA PHE A 118 12.08 -25.32 11.19
C PHE A 118 13.40 -26.13 11.08
N ASN A 119 14.60 -25.50 11.04
CA ASN A 119 15.86 -26.26 11.15
C ASN A 119 17.11 -25.51 11.70
N ALA A 120 17.31 -25.61 13.01
CA ALA A 120 18.48 -26.17 13.73
C ALA A 120 19.96 -25.69 13.51
N GLN A 121 20.29 -24.80 12.59
CA GLN A 121 21.54 -24.02 12.68
C GLN A 121 21.23 -22.54 12.48
N GLN A 122 21.71 -21.67 13.39
CA GLN A 122 21.55 -20.22 13.28
C GLN A 122 22.21 -19.74 11.98
N GLY A 123 21.39 -19.30 11.03
CA GLY A 123 21.83 -19.03 9.66
C GLY A 123 20.77 -19.18 8.55
N GLY A 124 19.52 -19.54 8.87
CA GLY A 124 18.44 -19.76 7.88
C GLY A 124 18.16 -18.59 6.92
N CYS A 125 18.46 -17.34 7.31
CA CYS A 125 18.37 -16.18 6.41
C CYS A 125 19.62 -16.03 5.52
N ALA A 126 20.80 -16.41 6.03
CA ALA A 126 22.09 -15.80 5.65
C ALA A 126 22.65 -16.19 4.25
N ASN A 127 21.87 -16.88 3.42
CA ASN A 127 22.22 -17.24 2.04
C ASN A 127 20.98 -17.44 1.12
N ASN A 128 19.77 -17.08 1.54
CA ASN A 128 18.57 -17.17 0.69
C ASN A 128 18.26 -18.58 0.14
N HIS A 129 18.76 -19.62 0.84
CA HIS A 129 18.49 -21.01 0.49
C HIS A 129 17.12 -21.41 1.03
N LEU A 130 16.32 -22.03 0.18
CA LEU A 130 15.05 -22.64 0.59
C LEU A 130 15.31 -23.56 1.78
N ASP A 131 14.59 -23.32 2.88
CA ASP A 131 14.50 -24.26 4.00
C ASP A 131 14.24 -25.68 3.47
N PRO A 132 14.95 -26.72 3.97
CA PRO A 132 14.75 -28.10 3.54
C PRO A 132 13.32 -28.63 3.76
N PHE A 133 12.48 -27.97 4.56
CA PHE A 133 11.06 -28.30 4.69
C PHE A 133 10.15 -27.57 3.70
N GLY A 134 10.63 -26.48 3.06
CA GLY A 134 9.86 -25.63 2.16
C GLY A 134 8.73 -24.86 2.85
N LEU A 135 8.78 -24.74 4.18
CA LEU A 135 7.69 -24.18 5.01
C LEU A 135 8.08 -22.82 5.55
N GLY A 136 7.26 -21.79 5.37
CA GLY A 136 7.33 -20.55 6.14
C GLY A 136 6.28 -20.54 7.26
N LEU A 137 6.35 -19.56 8.16
CA LEU A 137 5.29 -19.39 9.17
C LEU A 137 3.97 -18.93 8.54
N GLY A 138 4.03 -18.02 7.56
CA GLY A 138 2.84 -17.40 6.98
C GLY A 138 2.65 -17.72 5.50
N GLY A 139 2.54 -16.68 4.69
CA GLY A 139 2.19 -16.76 3.28
C GLY A 139 0.69 -16.75 2.99
N GLY A 140 -0.14 -16.30 3.93
CA GLY A 140 -1.54 -15.95 3.65
C GLY A 140 -1.59 -14.67 2.83
N ASP A 141 -1.17 -13.57 3.46
CA ASP A 141 -1.02 -12.22 2.92
C ASP A 141 0.39 -11.70 3.27
N VAL A 142 0.90 -10.69 2.57
CA VAL A 142 2.17 -10.02 2.90
C VAL A 142 2.07 -8.50 2.73
N ASP A 143 2.72 -7.74 3.63
CA ASP A 143 3.03 -6.33 3.38
C ASP A 143 4.41 -5.98 3.97
N ILE A 144 5.08 -5.03 3.34
CA ILE A 144 6.40 -4.52 3.75
C ILE A 144 6.33 -3.01 4.00
N ALA A 145 7.15 -2.49 4.92
CA ALA A 145 7.32 -1.06 5.15
C ALA A 145 8.79 -0.69 5.26
N VAL A 146 9.14 0.47 4.73
CA VAL A 146 10.47 1.07 4.89
C VAL A 146 10.41 2.21 5.89
N ASN A 147 11.44 2.31 6.73
CA ASN A 147 11.62 3.40 7.67
C ASN A 147 12.46 4.54 7.06
N TYR A 148 12.38 5.71 7.66
CA TYR A 148 12.98 6.96 7.20
C TYR A 148 13.94 7.51 8.27
N PRO A 149 15.09 6.85 8.53
CA PRO A 149 16.10 7.34 9.46
C PRO A 149 16.81 8.56 8.89
N SER A 150 17.24 9.49 9.76
CA SER A 150 17.97 10.69 9.31
C SER A 150 19.35 10.39 8.71
N ARG A 151 19.93 9.22 9.04
CA ARG A 151 21.20 8.67 8.50
C ARG A 151 21.20 7.14 8.63
N GLY A 152 21.97 6.47 7.77
CA GLY A 152 22.15 5.03 7.79
C GLY A 152 21.21 4.30 6.82
N VAL A 153 21.24 2.97 6.89
CA VAL A 153 20.37 2.08 6.11
C VAL A 153 18.93 2.16 6.66
N PRO A 154 17.92 2.38 5.80
CA PRO A 154 16.52 2.22 6.14
C PRO A 154 16.21 0.84 6.72
N ASN A 155 15.49 0.79 7.84
CA ASN A 155 14.91 -0.46 8.31
C ASN A 155 13.79 -0.90 7.35
N LEU A 156 13.77 -2.19 7.01
CA LEU A 156 12.73 -2.86 6.23
C LEU A 156 11.94 -3.77 7.17
N ALA A 157 10.73 -3.38 7.51
CA ALA A 157 9.78 -4.22 8.24
C ALA A 157 8.98 -5.10 7.28
N LEU A 158 8.65 -6.31 7.71
CA LEU A 158 7.82 -7.26 6.96
C LEU A 158 6.82 -7.94 7.90
N VAL A 159 5.58 -8.09 7.42
CA VAL A 159 4.55 -8.93 8.07
C VAL A 159 3.97 -9.95 7.10
N SER A 160 3.73 -11.16 7.61
CA SER A 160 3.26 -12.34 6.87
C SER A 160 2.10 -12.99 7.64
N LEU A 161 0.95 -13.19 7.00
CA LEU A 161 -0.21 -13.78 7.67
C LEU A 161 -0.03 -15.27 7.87
N THR A 162 -0.16 -15.74 9.11
CA THR A 162 -0.18 -17.17 9.46
C THR A 162 -1.62 -17.64 9.66
N LEU A 163 -1.95 -18.83 9.14
CA LEU A 163 -3.27 -19.44 9.30
C LEU A 163 -3.54 -19.81 10.77
N ALA A 164 -4.06 -18.84 11.53
CA ALA A 164 -4.41 -18.87 12.95
C ALA A 164 -3.28 -19.33 13.90
N PRO A 165 -2.83 -18.50 14.86
CA PRO A 165 -3.67 -17.48 15.51
C PRO A 165 -3.44 -16.03 15.04
N GLY A 166 -2.50 -15.73 14.14
CA GLY A 166 -2.32 -14.35 13.69
C GLY A 166 -1.13 -14.04 12.80
N ILE A 167 -0.54 -12.86 12.99
CA ILE A 167 0.46 -12.28 12.10
C ILE A 167 1.90 -12.60 12.56
N THR A 168 2.76 -13.00 11.62
CA THR A 168 4.21 -13.12 11.79
C THR A 168 4.90 -11.82 11.39
N GLY A 169 5.81 -11.29 12.24
CA GLY A 169 6.62 -10.10 11.95
C GLY A 169 8.13 -10.37 11.98
N THR A 170 8.87 -9.68 11.11
CA THR A 170 10.35 -9.65 11.09
C THR A 170 10.83 -8.33 10.49
N HIS A 171 12.11 -8.01 10.60
CA HIS A 171 12.70 -6.84 9.98
C HIS A 171 14.17 -7.02 9.61
N SER A 172 14.66 -6.15 8.73
CA SER A 172 16.06 -6.05 8.30
C SER A 172 16.60 -4.64 8.49
N ILE A 173 17.87 -4.53 8.87
CA ILE A 173 18.62 -3.27 9.04
C ILE A 173 19.81 -3.14 8.08
N ASP A 174 19.95 -4.08 7.15
CA ASP A 174 21.06 -4.21 6.18
C ASP A 174 20.54 -4.40 4.75
N GLN A 175 19.49 -3.62 4.41
CA GLN A 175 18.85 -3.64 3.08
C GLN A 175 18.27 -5.02 2.71
N GLY A 176 17.84 -5.84 3.65
CA GLY A 176 17.28 -7.17 3.36
C GLY A 176 18.33 -8.29 3.16
N ASP A 177 19.62 -8.03 3.37
CA ASP A 177 20.66 -9.08 3.35
C ASP A 177 20.50 -10.07 4.53
N THR A 178 20.04 -9.61 5.69
CA THR A 178 19.67 -10.44 6.84
C THR A 178 18.40 -9.95 7.55
N PHE A 179 17.74 -10.85 8.27
CA PHE A 179 16.48 -10.58 9.00
C PHE A 179 16.57 -11.02 10.47
N SER A 180 15.79 -10.36 11.32
CA SER A 180 15.58 -10.77 12.71
C SER A 180 14.88 -12.14 12.79
N THR A 181 14.96 -12.79 13.95
CA THR A 181 14.18 -14.01 14.20
C THR A 181 12.69 -13.66 14.13
N PRO A 182 11.87 -14.30 13.27
CA PRO A 182 10.48 -13.93 13.11
C PRO A 182 9.69 -14.17 14.39
N ASN A 183 8.89 -13.18 14.75
CA ASN A 183 7.93 -13.26 15.84
C ASN A 183 6.59 -13.74 15.27
N PRO A 184 6.13 -14.97 15.56
CA PRO A 184 4.90 -15.55 14.98
C PRO A 184 3.59 -14.94 15.51
N VAL A 185 3.67 -14.00 16.46
CA VAL A 185 2.53 -13.45 17.20
C VAL A 185 2.71 -11.94 17.43
N VAL A 186 2.93 -11.17 16.36
CA VAL A 186 2.94 -9.69 16.47
C VAL A 186 1.52 -9.11 16.62
N ALA A 187 0.49 -9.85 16.22
CA ALA A 187 -0.89 -9.55 16.56
C ALA A 187 -1.15 -9.87 18.05
N LEU A 188 -1.64 -8.88 18.81
CA LEU A 188 -1.98 -9.03 20.24
C LEU A 188 -3.38 -9.59 20.47
N ILE A 189 -4.22 -9.50 19.46
CA ILE A 189 -5.59 -10.02 19.42
C ILE A 189 -5.59 -11.04 18.28
N PRO A 190 -6.17 -12.25 18.45
CA PRO A 190 -6.06 -13.31 17.45
C PRO A 190 -7.26 -13.36 16.49
N GLY A 191 -7.04 -14.03 15.36
CA GLY A 191 -8.07 -14.27 14.33
C GLY A 191 -7.99 -13.31 13.15
N ASP A 192 -6.77 -12.84 12.86
CA ASP A 192 -6.49 -11.77 11.91
C ASP A 192 -6.63 -12.21 10.46
N ASP A 193 -6.94 -11.23 9.60
CA ASP A 193 -6.96 -11.29 8.14
C ASP A 193 -6.54 -9.90 7.64
N ARG A 194 -5.87 -9.79 6.49
CA ARG A 194 -5.56 -8.52 5.80
C ARG A 194 -4.78 -7.53 6.66
N GLN A 195 -3.54 -7.85 6.98
CA GLN A 195 -2.65 -6.90 7.65
C GLN A 195 -1.93 -5.96 6.69
N TRP A 196 -1.75 -4.68 7.08
CA TRP A 196 -0.84 -3.75 6.40
C TRP A 196 0.07 -3.04 7.39
N ILE A 197 1.21 -2.56 6.88
CA ILE A 197 2.18 -1.81 7.67
C ILE A 197 2.68 -0.53 6.99
N ASP A 198 2.97 0.47 7.82
CA ASP A 198 3.63 1.70 7.37
C ASP A 198 4.64 2.24 8.39
N GLY A 199 5.80 2.71 7.92
CA GLY A 199 6.97 3.03 8.75
C GLY A 199 7.39 4.50 8.74
N ILE A 200 7.71 5.06 9.91
CA ILE A 200 8.23 6.43 10.07
C ILE A 200 9.48 6.48 10.95
N ASN A 201 10.27 7.55 10.82
CA ASN A 201 11.52 7.75 11.56
C ASN A 201 12.44 6.52 11.41
N ALA A 202 13.33 6.24 12.37
CA ALA A 202 14.29 5.14 12.22
C ALA A 202 13.68 3.74 12.38
N LEU A 203 12.75 3.55 13.33
CA LEU A 203 12.27 2.23 13.78
C LEU A 203 10.77 2.18 14.12
N ASN A 204 10.01 3.28 13.97
CA ASN A 204 8.58 3.24 14.29
C ASN A 204 7.81 2.60 13.14
N VAL A 205 7.06 1.54 13.40
CA VAL A 205 6.21 0.86 12.41
C VAL A 205 4.82 0.70 12.99
N TYR A 206 3.80 0.98 12.18
CA TYR A 206 2.41 0.79 12.55
C TYR A 206 1.84 -0.38 11.78
N LEU A 207 1.07 -1.22 12.47
CA LEU A 207 0.42 -2.42 11.95
C LEU A 207 -1.08 -2.29 12.16
N ASN A 208 -1.88 -2.46 11.11
CA ASN A 208 -3.33 -2.60 11.24
C ASN A 208 -3.82 -3.98 10.76
N TYR A 209 -4.89 -4.48 11.38
CA TYR A 209 -5.53 -5.78 11.08
C TYR A 209 -6.93 -5.84 11.70
N HIS A 210 -7.78 -6.78 11.29
CA HIS A 210 -9.11 -6.99 11.90
C HIS A 210 -9.06 -7.87 13.15
N ASP A 211 -9.84 -7.52 14.18
CA ASP A 211 -10.13 -8.43 15.29
C ASP A 211 -11.32 -9.35 14.98
N ALA A 212 -11.19 -10.66 15.24
CA ALA A 212 -12.31 -11.59 15.04
C ALA A 212 -13.52 -11.37 15.99
N PRO A 213 -13.38 -10.94 17.27
CA PRO A 213 -14.51 -10.73 18.18
C PRO A 213 -15.50 -9.62 17.79
N THR A 214 -15.01 -8.50 17.25
CA THR A 214 -15.81 -7.29 16.99
C THR A 214 -15.72 -6.78 15.56
N PHE A 215 -14.76 -7.27 14.77
CA PHE A 215 -14.46 -6.81 13.41
C PHE A 215 -14.12 -5.31 13.33
N ASN A 216 -13.60 -4.74 14.42
CA ASN A 216 -12.90 -3.46 14.41
C ASN A 216 -11.54 -3.63 13.72
N ILE A 217 -10.87 -2.50 13.45
CA ILE A 217 -9.55 -2.44 12.87
C ILE A 217 -8.60 -2.05 14.00
N GLU A 218 -7.82 -3.03 14.47
CA GLU A 218 -6.83 -2.84 15.52
C GLU A 218 -5.58 -2.20 14.92
N VAL A 219 -4.98 -1.25 15.66
CA VAL A 219 -3.75 -0.58 15.26
C VAL A 219 -2.72 -0.67 16.38
N GLN A 220 -1.59 -1.31 16.08
CA GLN A 220 -0.46 -1.44 16.98
C GLN A 220 0.77 -0.64 16.51
N ARG A 221 1.65 -0.26 17.44
CA ARG A 221 2.95 0.39 17.16
C ARG A 221 4.12 -0.46 17.64
N SER A 222 5.06 -0.73 16.72
CA SER A 222 6.44 -1.11 17.01
C SER A 222 7.33 0.13 17.13
N ASN A 223 8.26 0.11 18.08
CA ASN A 223 9.38 1.06 18.19
C ASN A 223 10.76 0.38 17.93
N ASP A 224 10.77 -0.90 17.54
CA ASP A 224 11.96 -1.73 17.34
C ASP A 224 12.23 -2.12 15.87
N GLY A 225 11.47 -1.56 14.93
CA GLY A 225 11.60 -1.80 13.49
C GLY A 225 10.68 -2.91 12.97
N GLY A 226 9.82 -3.48 13.80
CA GLY A 226 8.85 -4.52 13.43
C GLY A 226 9.12 -5.90 14.06
N GLU A 227 10.01 -6.00 15.04
CA GLU A 227 10.24 -7.23 15.82
C GLU A 227 9.08 -7.47 16.82
N THR A 228 8.63 -6.41 17.50
CA THR A 228 7.47 -6.43 18.41
C THR A 228 6.60 -5.19 18.25
N TYR A 229 5.29 -5.34 18.43
CA TYR A 229 4.30 -4.26 18.24
C TYR A 229 3.66 -3.78 19.56
N LEU A 230 4.40 -3.95 20.66
CA LEU A 230 3.92 -3.78 22.03
C LEU A 230 3.92 -2.32 22.53
N ASN A 231 4.26 -1.34 21.69
CA ASN A 231 4.61 0.00 22.15
C ASN A 231 3.47 1.02 22.03
N GLY A 232 2.37 0.70 21.36
CA GLY A 232 1.18 1.54 21.27
C GLY A 232 -0.01 0.74 20.74
N PHE A 233 -1.22 1.08 21.16
CA PHE A 233 -2.46 0.41 20.74
C PHE A 233 -3.63 1.40 20.59
N ALA A 234 -4.47 1.19 19.57
CA ALA A 234 -5.75 1.86 19.39
C ALA A 234 -6.69 1.03 18.48
N GLU A 235 -8.00 1.21 18.67
CA GLU A 235 -9.03 0.83 17.68
C GLU A 235 -9.17 1.98 16.66
N ALA A 236 -9.15 1.69 15.36
CA ALA A 236 -9.25 2.72 14.33
C ALA A 236 -10.69 3.16 14.02
N ILE A 237 -11.69 2.29 14.19
CA ILE A 237 -13.10 2.69 14.07
C ILE A 237 -13.54 3.21 15.43
N ASP A 238 -13.91 4.49 15.48
CA ASP A 238 -14.24 5.17 16.72
C ASP A 238 -15.60 4.71 17.30
N PRO A 239 -15.87 4.92 18.60
CA PRO A 239 -17.13 4.48 19.23
C PRO A 239 -18.42 5.11 18.67
N GLN A 240 -18.32 6.16 17.86
CA GLN A 240 -19.45 6.88 17.25
C GLN A 240 -19.79 6.29 15.88
N THR A 241 -18.76 5.83 15.14
CA THR A 241 -18.88 5.16 13.84
C THR A 241 -19.04 3.65 13.97
N PHE A 242 -18.51 3.03 15.02
CA PHE A 242 -18.57 1.58 15.25
C PHE A 242 -19.97 0.96 15.08
N PRO A 243 -21.09 1.57 15.54
CA PRO A 243 -22.42 1.00 15.27
C PRO A 243 -22.79 0.86 13.77
N ALA A 244 -22.17 1.64 12.89
CA ALA A 244 -22.36 1.58 11.44
C ALA A 244 -21.33 0.71 10.69
N ALA A 245 -20.22 0.33 11.33
CA ALA A 245 -19.09 -0.34 10.67
C ALA A 245 -18.53 -1.58 11.41
N GLY A 246 -18.90 -1.83 12.66
CA GLY A 246 -18.46 -2.97 13.46
C GLY A 246 -19.31 -4.23 13.27
N GLY A 247 -18.73 -5.39 13.51
CA GLY A 247 -19.29 -6.74 13.34
C GLY A 247 -20.12 -7.27 14.51
N VAL A 248 -20.71 -6.38 15.35
CA VAL A 248 -21.49 -6.78 16.53
C VAL A 248 -22.96 -6.33 16.38
N PRO A 249 -23.94 -7.25 16.32
CA PRO A 249 -23.82 -8.72 16.30
C PRO A 249 -23.20 -9.24 14.99
N ALA A 250 -22.72 -10.49 14.99
CA ALA A 250 -22.07 -11.15 13.84
C ALA A 250 -22.96 -11.38 12.59
N SER A 251 -24.20 -10.87 12.58
CA SER A 251 -25.02 -10.74 11.38
C SER A 251 -24.78 -9.42 10.63
N ASN A 252 -24.02 -8.50 11.22
CA ASN A 252 -23.62 -7.25 10.61
C ASN A 252 -22.68 -7.50 9.43
N SER A 253 -22.77 -6.67 8.40
CA SER A 253 -21.84 -6.70 7.27
C SER A 253 -20.49 -6.02 7.57
N ALA A 254 -20.42 -5.26 8.68
CA ALA A 254 -19.20 -4.69 9.24
C ALA A 254 -18.44 -3.78 8.26
N ASN A 255 -17.14 -4.00 8.05
CA ASN A 255 -16.30 -3.15 7.22
C ASN A 255 -15.23 -3.98 6.48
N VAL A 256 -14.57 -3.37 5.50
CA VAL A 256 -13.31 -3.84 4.96
C VAL A 256 -12.29 -2.71 5.08
N ALA A 257 -11.23 -2.97 5.82
CA ALA A 257 -10.07 -2.09 5.92
C ALA A 257 -9.30 -2.00 4.59
N GLY A 258 -8.53 -0.93 4.42
CA GLY A 258 -7.42 -0.85 3.50
C GLY A 258 -6.13 -0.52 4.26
N GLN A 259 -5.12 -0.04 3.54
CA GLN A 259 -3.84 0.32 4.15
C GLN A 259 -3.95 1.40 5.24
N ILE A 260 -3.21 1.20 6.33
CA ILE A 260 -2.80 2.31 7.18
C ILE A 260 -1.69 3.14 6.50
N LYS A 261 -1.68 4.46 6.71
CA LYS A 261 -0.59 5.36 6.30
C LYS A 261 -0.20 6.34 7.40
N VAL A 262 1.09 6.66 7.46
CA VAL A 262 1.65 7.68 8.34
C VAL A 262 2.07 8.93 7.56
N ASP A 263 1.72 10.11 8.08
CA ASP A 263 2.15 11.38 7.52
C ASP A 263 3.67 11.58 7.70
N ARG A 264 4.40 11.65 6.59
CA ARG A 264 5.86 11.83 6.56
C ARG A 264 6.31 13.24 6.20
N SER A 265 5.36 14.14 5.94
CA SER A 265 5.60 15.54 5.63
C SER A 265 6.44 16.24 6.71
N SER A 266 6.79 17.50 6.46
CA SER A 266 7.30 18.39 7.50
C SER A 266 6.30 19.48 7.91
N CYS A 267 5.02 19.24 7.61
CA CYS A 267 3.90 19.98 8.18
C CYS A 267 3.65 19.58 9.65
N PRO A 268 2.87 20.34 10.43
CA PRO A 268 2.47 19.99 11.80
C PRO A 268 1.70 18.66 11.91
N SER A 269 1.20 18.16 10.79
CA SER A 269 0.52 16.87 10.63
C SER A 269 1.46 15.66 10.64
N ARG A 270 2.78 15.84 10.46
CA ARG A 270 3.79 14.77 10.54
C ARG A 270 3.54 13.83 11.72
N GLY A 271 3.49 12.53 11.43
CA GLY A 271 3.21 11.48 12.41
C GLY A 271 1.73 11.25 12.72
N ASN A 272 0.80 11.99 12.12
CA ASN A 272 -0.61 11.57 12.08
C ASN A 272 -0.73 10.19 11.39
N LEU A 273 -1.72 9.40 11.78
CA LEU A 273 -2.11 8.17 11.08
C LEU A 273 -3.46 8.32 10.40
N TYR A 274 -3.58 7.63 9.27
CA TYR A 274 -4.80 7.52 8.48
C TYR A 274 -5.11 6.06 8.22
N GLN A 275 -6.28 5.60 8.66
CA GLN A 275 -6.80 4.27 8.37
C GLN A 275 -7.96 4.42 7.38
N ILE A 276 -7.78 4.01 6.13
CA ILE A 276 -8.90 3.97 5.18
C ILE A 276 -9.70 2.68 5.35
N PHE A 277 -11.02 2.76 5.25
CA PHE A 277 -11.90 1.59 5.26
C PHE A 277 -13.22 1.87 4.52
N VAL A 278 -13.98 0.81 4.26
CA VAL A 278 -15.30 0.87 3.63
C VAL A 278 -16.30 0.09 4.47
N ALA A 279 -17.50 0.65 4.63
CA ALA A 279 -18.54 0.14 5.51
C ALA A 279 -19.95 0.50 4.97
N PRO A 280 -21.02 -0.07 5.54
CA PRO A 280 -22.37 0.45 5.38
C PRO A 280 -22.45 1.93 5.74
N ASP A 281 -23.37 2.67 5.12
CA ASP A 281 -23.46 4.13 5.32
C ASP A 281 -24.06 4.51 6.68
N SER A 282 -24.78 3.58 7.32
CA SER A 282 -25.53 3.80 8.54
C SER A 282 -25.71 2.53 9.38
N VAL A 283 -26.00 2.73 10.66
CA VAL A 283 -26.33 1.67 11.64
C VAL A 283 -27.43 0.73 11.14
N ASN A 284 -28.47 1.26 10.49
CA ASN A 284 -29.57 0.46 9.98
C ASN A 284 -29.14 -0.48 8.84
N GLU A 285 -28.23 -0.02 7.97
CA GLU A 285 -27.70 -0.87 6.91
C GLU A 285 -26.81 -1.96 7.49
N ASN A 286 -25.90 -1.60 8.40
CA ASN A 286 -25.02 -2.56 9.09
C ASN A 286 -25.80 -3.67 9.79
N LEU A 287 -26.78 -3.31 10.64
CA LEU A 287 -27.66 -4.27 11.35
C LEU A 287 -28.50 -5.17 10.42
N SER A 288 -28.66 -4.79 9.15
CA SER A 288 -29.41 -5.55 8.14
C SER A 288 -28.52 -6.43 7.25
N GLY A 289 -27.20 -6.43 7.44
CA GLY A 289 -26.25 -7.06 6.52
C GLY A 289 -26.16 -6.34 5.17
N GLY A 290 -26.34 -5.01 5.16
CA GLY A 290 -26.35 -4.19 3.95
C GLY A 290 -24.98 -4.00 3.30
N ALA A 291 -24.97 -3.63 2.02
CA ALA A 291 -23.75 -3.46 1.23
C ALA A 291 -22.78 -2.40 1.81
N LEU A 292 -21.47 -2.63 1.62
CA LEU A 292 -20.40 -1.74 2.07
C LEU A 292 -20.28 -0.56 1.08
N ARG A 293 -21.23 0.38 1.16
CA ARG A 293 -21.41 1.43 0.14
C ARG A 293 -20.75 2.77 0.45
N SER A 294 -20.06 2.92 1.57
CA SER A 294 -19.44 4.20 1.96
C SER A 294 -17.98 4.06 2.35
N VAL A 295 -17.19 5.07 1.99
CA VAL A 295 -15.74 5.15 2.24
C VAL A 295 -15.50 6.07 3.44
N TYR A 296 -14.62 5.64 4.34
CA TYR A 296 -14.27 6.30 5.59
C TYR A 296 -12.76 6.38 5.76
N VAL A 297 -12.31 7.38 6.53
CA VAL A 297 -10.95 7.52 7.02
C VAL A 297 -10.99 7.79 8.51
N GLY A 298 -10.39 6.89 9.29
CA GLY A 298 -10.03 7.14 10.69
C GLY A 298 -8.76 7.96 10.73
N VAL A 299 -8.78 9.08 11.47
CA VAL A 299 -7.62 9.97 11.67
C VAL A 299 -7.14 9.91 13.12
N SER A 300 -5.88 9.56 13.35
CA SER A 300 -5.23 9.75 14.66
C SER A 300 -4.24 10.91 14.59
N THR A 301 -4.42 11.89 15.49
CA THR A 301 -3.53 13.06 15.64
C THR A 301 -2.72 13.04 16.94
N ASP A 302 -3.04 12.12 17.87
CA ASP A 302 -2.40 11.96 19.17
C ASP A 302 -1.36 10.81 19.19
N VAL A 303 -1.39 9.89 18.23
CA VAL A 303 -0.40 8.81 18.08
C VAL A 303 1.07 9.30 18.05
N LYS A 304 1.31 10.49 17.48
CA LYS A 304 2.63 11.17 17.46
C LYS A 304 3.10 11.72 18.82
N MET A 305 2.31 11.54 19.87
CA MET A 305 2.69 11.87 21.25
C MET A 305 3.45 10.74 21.95
N ASP A 306 3.72 9.63 21.25
CA ASP A 306 4.46 8.45 21.73
C ASP A 306 3.89 7.81 23.02
N LEU A 307 2.58 7.96 23.24
CA LEU A 307 1.86 7.34 24.34
C LEU A 307 1.59 5.85 24.08
N PRO A 308 1.42 5.00 25.13
CA PRO A 308 1.07 3.58 24.97
C PRO A 308 -0.32 3.30 24.41
N VAL A 309 -1.19 4.31 24.41
CA VAL A 309 -2.51 4.30 23.77
C VAL A 309 -2.73 5.61 23.04
N PHE A 310 -3.50 5.56 21.95
CA PHE A 310 -3.87 6.72 21.14
C PHE A 310 -5.31 6.55 20.63
N THR A 311 -5.84 7.53 19.91
CA THR A 311 -7.25 7.54 19.49
C THR A 311 -7.39 7.88 18.02
N PHE A 312 -8.46 7.39 17.42
CA PHE A 312 -8.90 7.78 16.08
C PHE A 312 -10.20 8.58 16.16
N THR A 313 -10.49 9.33 15.10
CA THR A 313 -11.79 9.94 14.83
C THR A 313 -12.11 9.73 13.35
N ASP A 314 -13.30 9.22 13.08
CA ASP A 314 -13.70 8.80 11.73
C ASP A 314 -14.40 9.90 10.94
N PHE A 315 -13.98 10.05 9.68
CA PHE A 315 -14.54 10.98 8.73
C PHE A 315 -15.01 10.23 7.49
N LYS A 316 -16.22 10.55 7.02
CA LYS A 316 -16.79 9.95 5.81
C LYS A 316 -16.24 10.64 4.57
N VAL A 317 -15.41 9.93 3.81
CA VAL A 317 -14.87 10.35 2.51
C VAL A 317 -15.99 10.44 1.48
N PHE A 318 -16.84 9.41 1.43
CA PHE A 318 -17.91 9.31 0.44
C PHE A 318 -19.12 8.52 0.96
N PRO A 319 -20.30 9.15 1.10
CA PRO A 319 -21.57 8.43 1.21
C PRO A 319 -22.00 7.97 -0.18
N GLY A 320 -21.77 6.69 -0.53
CA GLY A 320 -22.18 6.17 -1.83
C GLY A 320 -23.71 6.20 -2.01
N PRO A 321 -24.26 6.23 -3.24
CA PRO A 321 -25.71 6.35 -3.44
C PRO A 321 -26.50 5.23 -2.74
N ALA A 322 -27.69 5.54 -2.22
CA ALA A 322 -28.56 4.53 -1.61
C ALA A 322 -28.88 3.41 -2.61
N GLY A 323 -28.65 2.16 -2.20
CA GLY A 323 -28.79 0.98 -3.07
C GLY A 323 -27.56 0.66 -3.95
N ALA A 324 -26.51 1.49 -3.94
CA ALA A 324 -25.23 1.10 -4.52
C ALA A 324 -24.67 -0.14 -3.82
N GLN A 325 -24.07 -1.04 -4.59
CA GLN A 325 -23.40 -2.23 -4.08
C GLN A 325 -21.90 -1.95 -3.98
N ASN A 326 -21.32 -2.26 -2.82
CA ASN A 326 -19.89 -2.47 -2.55
C ASN A 326 -18.92 -1.49 -3.22
N GLN A 327 -18.75 -0.31 -2.60
CA GLN A 327 -17.66 0.61 -2.91
C GLN A 327 -16.37 0.06 -2.27
N GLY A 328 -15.36 -0.25 -3.07
CA GLY A 328 -14.07 -0.77 -2.60
C GLY A 328 -14.09 -2.22 -2.09
N ALA A 329 -14.99 -2.59 -1.17
CA ALA A 329 -14.93 -3.81 -0.36
C ALA A 329 -14.93 -5.14 -1.12
N GLU A 330 -15.64 -5.16 -2.26
CA GLU A 330 -15.65 -6.28 -3.21
C GLU A 330 -15.11 -5.80 -4.55
N ASN A 331 -14.05 -4.99 -4.51
CA ASN A 331 -13.43 -4.32 -5.64
C ASN A 331 -11.91 -4.01 -5.56
N LEU A 332 -11.03 -4.48 -4.65
CA LEU A 332 -11.15 -5.28 -3.41
C LEU A 332 -10.86 -4.46 -2.14
N PHE A 333 -10.02 -3.43 -2.24
CA PHE A 333 -9.69 -2.55 -1.13
C PHE A 333 -9.78 -1.06 -1.53
N PRO A 334 -10.21 -0.17 -0.63
CA PRO A 334 -9.89 1.24 -0.74
C PRO A 334 -8.40 1.44 -0.41
N ALA A 335 -7.72 2.35 -1.10
CA ALA A 335 -6.32 2.66 -0.84
C ALA A 335 -6.13 4.16 -0.57
N LEU A 336 -5.12 4.50 0.22
CA LEU A 336 -4.83 5.85 0.66
C LEU A 336 -3.34 6.16 0.55
N ALA A 337 -3.01 7.40 0.23
CA ALA A 337 -1.66 7.93 0.31
C ALA A 337 -1.66 9.35 0.94
N VAL A 338 -0.52 9.75 1.47
CA VAL A 338 -0.26 11.10 2.00
C VAL A 338 0.96 11.63 1.26
N ASP A 339 0.91 12.85 0.72
CA ASP A 339 2.07 13.46 0.07
C ASP A 339 3.04 14.11 1.08
N ASP A 340 4.17 14.61 0.58
CA ASP A 340 5.19 15.26 1.43
C ASP A 340 4.72 16.60 2.02
N PHE A 341 3.52 17.05 1.69
CA PHE A 341 2.92 18.31 2.13
C PHE A 341 1.71 18.10 3.06
N GLY A 342 1.34 16.84 3.36
CA GLY A 342 0.26 16.49 4.27
C GLY A 342 -1.14 16.50 3.63
N PHE A 343 -1.22 16.57 2.30
CA PHE A 343 -2.47 16.28 1.59
C PHE A 343 -2.72 14.78 1.58
N VAL A 344 -3.99 14.39 1.71
CA VAL A 344 -4.40 12.99 1.82
C VAL A 344 -5.26 12.62 0.61
N TYR A 345 -5.02 11.44 0.04
CA TYR A 345 -5.67 10.98 -1.19
C TYR A 345 -6.30 9.62 -0.97
N ALA A 346 -7.56 9.45 -1.36
CA ALA A 346 -8.31 8.20 -1.27
C ALA A 346 -8.72 7.73 -2.66
N VAL A 347 -8.51 6.44 -2.94
CA VAL A 347 -8.95 5.77 -4.17
C VAL A 347 -9.73 4.49 -3.86
N TRP A 348 -10.73 4.20 -4.68
CA TRP A 348 -11.53 2.97 -4.59
C TRP A 348 -12.20 2.66 -5.92
N SER A 349 -12.79 1.48 -6.04
CA SER A 349 -13.49 1.04 -7.25
C SER A 349 -14.96 0.71 -6.98
N ASP A 350 -15.83 1.00 -7.97
CA ASP A 350 -17.23 0.56 -8.03
C ASP A 350 -17.44 -0.64 -8.99
N ASN A 351 -16.36 -1.37 -9.27
CA ASN A 351 -16.14 -2.35 -10.33
C ASN A 351 -15.98 -1.74 -11.73
N SER A 352 -16.69 -0.66 -12.06
CA SER A 352 -16.66 -0.05 -13.40
C SER A 352 -15.81 1.22 -13.50
N LYS A 353 -15.57 1.86 -12.36
CA LYS A 353 -14.84 3.12 -12.22
C LYS A 353 -13.74 2.99 -11.20
N ILE A 354 -12.62 3.64 -11.48
CA ILE A 354 -11.67 4.05 -10.45
C ILE A 354 -12.07 5.46 -10.01
N LEU A 355 -12.34 5.62 -8.72
CA LEU A 355 -12.78 6.86 -8.10
C LEU A 355 -11.65 7.43 -7.23
N PHE A 356 -11.55 8.75 -7.21
CA PHE A 356 -10.53 9.51 -6.46
C PHE A 356 -11.15 10.68 -5.71
N SER A 357 -10.68 10.90 -4.48
CA SER A 357 -10.97 12.09 -3.67
C SER A 357 -9.71 12.53 -2.93
N SER A 358 -9.61 13.83 -2.61
CA SER A 358 -8.51 14.42 -1.86
C SER A 358 -9.00 15.22 -0.66
N SER A 359 -8.12 15.37 0.34
CA SER A 359 -8.31 16.19 1.54
C SER A 359 -7.11 17.12 1.71
N SER A 360 -7.40 18.39 1.98
CA SER A 360 -6.42 19.45 2.28
C SER A 360 -6.38 19.82 3.76
N ASP A 361 -7.10 19.09 4.60
CA ASP A 361 -7.32 19.36 6.02
C ASP A 361 -7.06 18.13 6.91
N GLN A 362 -6.11 17.28 6.51
CA GLN A 362 -5.68 16.09 7.26
C GLN A 362 -6.81 15.07 7.44
N GLY A 363 -7.56 14.79 6.37
CA GLY A 363 -8.58 13.75 6.32
C GLY A 363 -9.94 14.13 6.91
N THR A 364 -10.13 15.37 7.42
CA THR A 364 -11.41 15.76 8.05
C THR A 364 -12.51 16.10 7.05
N THR A 365 -12.18 16.65 5.88
CA THR A 365 -13.11 16.87 4.77
C THR A 365 -12.49 16.46 3.44
N TRP A 366 -13.35 16.12 2.48
CA TRP A 366 -12.97 15.44 1.25
C TRP A 366 -13.66 16.05 0.03
N THR A 367 -12.97 16.09 -1.11
CA THR A 367 -13.54 16.56 -2.37
C THR A 367 -14.63 15.60 -2.88
N THR A 368 -15.58 16.12 -3.65
CA THR A 368 -16.51 15.26 -4.41
C THR A 368 -15.70 14.29 -5.27
N PRO A 369 -15.99 12.98 -5.25
CA PRO A 369 -15.18 12.00 -5.98
C PRO A 369 -15.25 12.19 -7.49
N ILE A 370 -14.12 12.05 -8.17
CA ILE A 370 -14.02 12.06 -9.64
C ILE A 370 -13.69 10.66 -10.16
N GLN A 371 -14.11 10.37 -11.38
CA GLN A 371 -13.73 9.15 -12.10
C GLN A 371 -12.40 9.37 -12.83
N LEU A 372 -11.44 8.46 -12.64
CA LEU A 372 -10.12 8.52 -13.26
C LEU A 372 -9.99 7.70 -14.55
N ASN A 373 -10.53 6.48 -14.57
CA ASN A 373 -10.43 5.60 -15.73
C ASN A 373 -11.20 6.17 -16.92
N SER A 374 -10.59 6.15 -18.10
CA SER A 374 -10.99 6.93 -19.28
C SER A 374 -10.77 6.17 -20.59
N GLY A 375 -11.28 6.73 -21.70
CA GLY A 375 -11.08 6.13 -23.03
C GLY A 375 -11.73 4.74 -23.16
N THR A 376 -10.94 3.74 -23.55
CA THR A 376 -11.41 2.37 -23.80
C THR A 376 -11.78 1.59 -22.54
N THR A 377 -11.41 2.04 -21.35
CA THR A 377 -11.77 1.39 -20.08
C THR A 377 -13.15 1.82 -19.54
N ILE A 378 -13.86 2.74 -20.21
CA ILE A 378 -15.18 3.21 -19.79
C ILE A 378 -16.24 2.12 -20.02
N GLY A 379 -16.93 1.72 -18.95
CA GLY A 379 -18.00 0.70 -19.00
C GLY A 379 -17.49 -0.75 -18.94
N ASN A 380 -16.18 -0.92 -18.81
CA ASN A 380 -15.47 -2.18 -18.59
C ASN A 380 -15.15 -2.37 -17.10
N ALA A 381 -14.65 -3.55 -16.72
CA ALA A 381 -14.22 -3.79 -15.35
C ALA A 381 -12.88 -3.09 -15.07
N ASN A 382 -12.80 -2.38 -13.94
CA ASN A 382 -11.63 -1.64 -13.45
C ASN A 382 -11.56 -1.81 -11.93
N VAL A 383 -10.64 -2.64 -11.44
CA VAL A 383 -10.61 -3.12 -10.05
C VAL A 383 -9.22 -3.02 -9.42
N PHE A 384 -9.19 -3.16 -8.10
CA PHE A 384 -8.01 -3.15 -7.25
C PHE A 384 -7.18 -1.86 -7.36
N PRO A 385 -7.75 -0.66 -7.14
CA PRO A 385 -6.96 0.56 -7.21
C PRO A 385 -5.96 0.67 -6.06
N TRP A 386 -4.72 0.99 -6.37
CA TRP A 386 -3.66 1.31 -5.40
C TRP A 386 -3.06 2.67 -5.72
N VAL A 387 -2.55 3.36 -4.69
CA VAL A 387 -2.07 4.74 -4.80
C VAL A 387 -0.77 4.97 -4.04
N ALA A 388 0.14 5.73 -4.65
CA ALA A 388 1.29 6.36 -4.01
C ALA A 388 1.18 7.88 -4.19
N ALA A 389 1.72 8.64 -3.24
CA ALA A 389 1.84 10.09 -3.31
C ALA A 389 3.17 10.54 -2.73
N ASP A 390 3.74 11.60 -3.31
CA ASP A 390 4.92 12.31 -2.82
C ASP A 390 4.87 13.77 -3.29
N GLY A 391 5.87 14.59 -2.93
CA GLY A 391 5.93 15.99 -3.35
C GLY A 391 4.68 16.78 -2.93
N ASN A 392 4.34 17.83 -3.68
CA ASN A 392 3.09 18.59 -3.51
C ASN A 392 2.10 18.23 -4.61
N GLY A 393 1.07 17.48 -4.29
CA GLY A 393 0.04 17.10 -5.26
C GLY A 393 0.47 16.05 -6.28
N HIS A 394 1.64 15.40 -6.12
CA HIS A 394 2.06 14.33 -7.01
C HIS A 394 1.49 12.99 -6.53
N VAL A 395 0.67 12.37 -7.38
CA VAL A 395 -0.12 11.18 -7.06
C VAL A 395 -0.09 10.22 -8.25
N GLY A 396 0.29 8.97 -7.98
CA GLY A 396 0.33 7.88 -8.95
C GLY A 396 -0.62 6.75 -8.55
N ILE A 397 -1.53 6.38 -9.44
CA ILE A 397 -2.64 5.46 -9.16
C ILE A 397 -2.63 4.34 -10.19
N VAL A 398 -2.67 3.09 -9.74
CA VAL A 398 -2.64 1.88 -10.58
C VAL A 398 -3.88 1.03 -10.37
N TRP A 399 -4.33 0.30 -11.41
CA TRP A 399 -5.46 -0.64 -11.33
C TRP A 399 -5.38 -1.74 -12.40
N PHE A 400 -6.11 -2.84 -12.20
CA PHE A 400 -6.37 -3.82 -13.24
C PHE A 400 -7.61 -3.42 -14.05
N GLY A 401 -7.49 -3.36 -15.38
CA GLY A 401 -8.60 -3.04 -16.28
C GLY A 401 -8.75 -4.05 -17.41
N ASP A 402 -9.99 -4.38 -17.78
CA ASP A 402 -10.30 -5.33 -18.85
C ASP A 402 -10.79 -4.66 -20.16
N ASP A 403 -10.92 -5.48 -21.21
CA ASP A 403 -11.39 -5.09 -22.54
C ASP A 403 -12.90 -5.32 -22.75
N ARG A 404 -13.67 -5.64 -21.69
CA ARG A 404 -15.04 -6.13 -21.81
C ARG A 404 -16.07 -5.47 -20.89
N PRO A 405 -17.27 -5.12 -21.42
CA PRO A 405 -18.38 -4.71 -20.57
C PRO A 405 -18.93 -5.87 -19.72
N GLY A 406 -18.78 -5.76 -18.41
CA GLY A 406 -19.26 -6.74 -17.43
C GLY A 406 -18.86 -6.37 -16.01
N ASN A 407 -19.32 -7.15 -15.03
CA ASN A 407 -18.70 -7.16 -13.71
C ASN A 407 -17.52 -8.14 -13.73
N SER A 408 -16.42 -7.84 -13.04
CA SER A 408 -15.21 -8.68 -12.97
C SER A 408 -15.49 -10.15 -12.57
N ASN A 409 -16.56 -10.41 -11.81
CA ASN A 409 -16.96 -11.75 -11.37
C ASN A 409 -17.95 -12.46 -12.32
N ASP A 410 -18.49 -11.79 -13.34
CA ASP A 410 -19.52 -12.36 -14.22
C ASP A 410 -18.90 -13.25 -15.31
N ARG A 411 -18.73 -14.54 -14.99
CA ARG A 411 -18.29 -15.60 -15.92
C ARG A 411 -19.13 -15.65 -17.21
N GLY A 412 -20.42 -15.33 -17.14
CA GLY A 412 -21.28 -15.30 -18.33
C GLY A 412 -20.93 -14.19 -19.32
N LYS A 413 -20.24 -13.13 -18.87
CA LYS A 413 -19.75 -12.01 -19.69
C LYS A 413 -18.29 -12.15 -20.08
N LEU A 414 -17.44 -12.47 -19.10
CA LEU A 414 -15.99 -12.41 -19.26
C LEU A 414 -15.37 -13.72 -19.77
N GLU A 415 -16.07 -14.85 -19.63
CA GLU A 415 -15.63 -16.18 -20.11
C GLU A 415 -16.69 -16.84 -21.02
N PRO A 416 -17.12 -16.17 -22.12
CA PRO A 416 -18.23 -16.63 -22.94
C PRO A 416 -17.97 -18.02 -23.53
N GLY A 417 -18.96 -18.91 -23.40
CA GLY A 417 -18.87 -20.31 -23.85
C GLY A 417 -18.26 -21.27 -22.82
N HIS A 418 -17.86 -20.79 -21.63
CA HIS A 418 -17.35 -21.64 -20.54
C HIS A 418 -18.41 -21.87 -19.45
N PRO A 419 -18.81 -23.13 -19.15
CA PRO A 419 -19.81 -23.41 -18.13
C PRO A 419 -19.24 -23.27 -16.71
N ALA A 420 -20.10 -22.86 -15.76
CA ALA A 420 -19.71 -22.42 -14.42
C ALA A 420 -18.94 -23.43 -13.54
N SER A 421 -18.87 -24.71 -13.90
CA SER A 421 -18.02 -25.70 -13.22
C SER A 421 -16.53 -25.34 -13.37
N GLN A 422 -15.90 -24.98 -12.25
CA GLN A 422 -14.50 -24.53 -12.18
C GLN A 422 -13.56 -25.44 -12.99
N ARG A 423 -12.75 -24.82 -13.87
CA ARG A 423 -11.71 -25.48 -14.67
C ARG A 423 -12.22 -26.65 -15.54
N ALA A 424 -13.46 -26.59 -16.02
CA ALA A 424 -13.87 -27.48 -17.11
C ALA A 424 -12.98 -27.27 -18.35
N ALA A 425 -12.64 -28.36 -19.06
CA ALA A 425 -11.96 -28.26 -20.34
C ALA A 425 -12.81 -27.49 -21.35
N CYS A 426 -12.17 -26.69 -22.22
CA CYS A 426 -12.85 -26.08 -23.36
C CYS A 426 -13.64 -27.12 -24.17
N THR A 427 -14.93 -26.87 -24.42
CA THR A 427 -15.83 -27.81 -25.10
C THR A 427 -15.66 -27.85 -26.62
N SER A 428 -14.85 -26.95 -27.19
CA SER A 428 -14.73 -26.69 -28.63
C SER A 428 -13.28 -26.60 -29.14
N GLY A 429 -12.35 -27.33 -28.53
CA GLY A 429 -10.91 -27.30 -28.84
C GLY A 429 -10.10 -26.52 -27.80
N THR A 430 -8.79 -26.34 -27.97
CA THR A 430 -7.88 -25.80 -26.92
C THR A 430 -7.77 -24.27 -26.87
N SER A 431 -8.71 -23.54 -27.48
CA SER A 431 -8.58 -22.10 -27.74
C SER A 431 -9.69 -21.22 -27.16
N CYS A 432 -10.47 -21.71 -26.19
CA CYS A 432 -11.65 -20.96 -25.71
C CYS A 432 -11.28 -19.64 -24.99
N MET A 433 -10.10 -19.54 -24.35
CA MET A 433 -9.64 -18.32 -23.69
C MET A 433 -9.26 -17.19 -24.66
N GLN A 434 -9.22 -17.42 -25.97
CA GLN A 434 -9.03 -16.34 -26.96
C GLN A 434 -10.24 -15.40 -27.02
N GLY A 435 -11.42 -15.92 -26.67
CA GLY A 435 -12.68 -15.17 -26.65
C GLY A 435 -13.03 -14.58 -25.29
N TRP A 436 -12.15 -14.63 -24.29
CA TRP A 436 -12.39 -14.14 -22.93
C TRP A 436 -11.92 -12.70 -22.74
N ALA A 437 -12.26 -12.09 -21.61
CA ALA A 437 -11.77 -10.76 -21.23
C ALA A 437 -10.25 -10.75 -21.10
N GLN A 438 -9.61 -9.65 -21.49
CA GLN A 438 -8.17 -9.46 -21.51
C GLN A 438 -7.79 -8.35 -20.53
N TRP A 439 -7.05 -8.72 -19.49
CA TRP A 439 -6.66 -7.81 -18.41
C TRP A 439 -5.29 -7.21 -18.64
N ASN A 440 -5.16 -5.91 -18.36
CA ASN A 440 -3.91 -5.16 -18.42
C ASN A 440 -3.77 -4.32 -17.15
N VAL A 441 -2.54 -3.92 -16.83
CA VAL A 441 -2.24 -2.97 -15.75
C VAL A 441 -2.30 -1.56 -16.31
N TYR A 442 -3.09 -0.70 -15.68
CA TYR A 442 -3.21 0.72 -16.00
C TYR A 442 -2.59 1.58 -14.90
N TYR A 443 -2.13 2.77 -15.30
CA TYR A 443 -1.57 3.78 -14.41
C TYR A 443 -2.09 5.17 -14.77
N ALA A 444 -2.40 5.98 -13.76
CA ALA A 444 -2.75 7.39 -13.88
C ALA A 444 -1.89 8.25 -12.96
N GLU A 445 -1.27 9.30 -13.50
CA GLU A 445 -0.39 10.21 -12.77
C GLU A 445 -0.92 11.64 -12.80
N SER A 446 -0.84 12.35 -11.68
CA SER A 446 -1.11 13.79 -11.56
C SER A 446 0.00 14.47 -10.78
N VAL A 447 0.36 15.71 -11.12
CA VAL A 447 1.20 16.61 -10.30
C VAL A 447 0.40 17.73 -9.61
N ASN A 448 -0.94 17.62 -9.64
CA ASN A 448 -1.84 18.60 -9.05
C ASN A 448 -3.09 17.95 -8.42
N GLY A 449 -2.94 16.75 -7.83
CA GLY A 449 -4.04 15.93 -7.31
C GLY A 449 -4.90 16.59 -6.21
N HIS A 450 -4.40 17.60 -5.51
CA HIS A 450 -5.15 18.37 -4.50
C HIS A 450 -5.88 19.61 -5.06
N ASP A 451 -5.67 19.97 -6.33
CA ASP A 451 -6.33 21.13 -6.93
C ASP A 451 -7.86 20.92 -7.02
N ALA A 452 -8.61 22.01 -7.08
CA ALA A 452 -10.07 21.96 -7.28
C ALA A 452 -10.49 21.29 -8.61
N THR A 453 -9.56 21.20 -9.58
CA THR A 453 -9.71 20.46 -10.84
C THR A 453 -8.38 19.75 -11.16
N PRO A 454 -8.12 18.58 -10.56
CA PRO A 454 -6.88 17.86 -10.79
C PRO A 454 -6.87 17.26 -12.20
N PHE A 455 -5.69 17.14 -12.80
CA PHE A 455 -5.52 16.51 -14.12
C PHE A 455 -4.70 15.24 -14.00
N PHE A 456 -5.19 14.15 -14.58
CA PHE A 456 -4.52 12.84 -14.59
C PHE A 456 -4.21 12.40 -16.03
N PHE A 457 -2.99 11.92 -16.26
CA PHE A 457 -2.62 11.23 -17.50
C PHE A 457 -2.71 9.73 -17.30
N GLN A 458 -3.58 9.05 -18.05
CA GLN A 458 -3.73 7.59 -18.02
C GLN A 458 -2.87 6.89 -19.09
N SER A 459 -2.28 5.76 -18.74
CA SER A 459 -1.51 4.86 -19.61
C SER A 459 -1.81 3.38 -19.30
N VAL A 460 -1.49 2.50 -20.25
CA VAL A 460 -1.28 1.06 -20.01
C VAL A 460 0.20 0.88 -19.70
N ILE A 461 0.52 0.11 -18.66
CA ILE A 461 1.91 -0.11 -18.21
C ILE A 461 2.35 -1.57 -18.26
N SER A 462 1.44 -2.52 -18.52
CA SER A 462 1.80 -3.90 -18.84
C SER A 462 2.10 -4.05 -20.34
N ASP A 463 3.24 -4.66 -20.69
CA ASP A 463 3.65 -4.87 -22.09
C ASP A 463 2.86 -5.97 -22.81
N HIS A 464 2.02 -6.71 -22.09
CA HIS A 464 1.11 -7.73 -22.60
C HIS A 464 -0.12 -7.91 -21.69
N VAL A 465 -1.04 -8.79 -22.13
CA VAL A 465 -2.25 -9.19 -21.38
C VAL A 465 -1.89 -10.16 -20.25
N ILE A 466 -1.87 -9.66 -19.01
CA ILE A 466 -1.39 -10.38 -17.82
C ILE A 466 -2.31 -11.52 -17.34
N HIS A 467 -3.58 -11.49 -17.73
CA HIS A 467 -4.59 -12.48 -17.34
C HIS A 467 -5.78 -12.50 -18.32
N ARG A 468 -6.52 -13.62 -18.35
CA ARG A 468 -7.76 -13.73 -19.13
C ARG A 468 -8.88 -14.47 -18.40
N GLY A 469 -10.07 -13.89 -18.44
CA GLY A 469 -11.29 -14.45 -17.84
C GLY A 469 -11.92 -13.52 -16.81
N THR A 470 -12.61 -14.09 -15.83
CA THR A 470 -13.07 -13.35 -14.65
C THR A 470 -11.93 -13.03 -13.70
N LEU A 471 -12.05 -11.95 -12.95
CA LEU A 471 -11.14 -11.59 -11.87
C LEU A 471 -11.97 -11.45 -10.60
N SER A 472 -11.80 -12.39 -9.67
CA SER A 472 -12.58 -12.46 -8.44
C SER A 472 -12.31 -11.26 -7.54
N THR A 473 -13.38 -10.64 -7.06
CA THR A 473 -13.32 -9.60 -6.03
C THR A 473 -14.02 -10.03 -4.73
N GLY A 474 -14.35 -11.32 -4.59
CA GLY A 474 -15.03 -11.90 -3.41
C GLY A 474 -14.11 -12.69 -2.47
N GLY A 475 -12.79 -12.57 -2.62
CA GLY A 475 -11.79 -13.34 -1.87
C GLY A 475 -12.03 -14.85 -1.90
N LEU A 476 -11.71 -15.55 -0.80
CA LEU A 476 -11.91 -17.00 -0.65
C LEU A 476 -13.37 -17.47 -0.78
N GLY A 477 -14.36 -16.58 -0.67
CA GLY A 477 -15.78 -16.88 -0.87
C GLY A 477 -16.25 -16.75 -2.34
N GLY A 478 -15.43 -16.20 -3.23
CA GLY A 478 -15.78 -15.91 -4.61
C GLY A 478 -15.89 -17.15 -5.53
N GLY A 479 -16.76 -17.07 -6.54
CA GLY A 479 -16.92 -18.10 -7.58
C GLY A 479 -16.12 -17.87 -8.87
N ALA A 480 -15.54 -16.67 -9.01
CA ALA A 480 -14.70 -16.23 -10.13
C ALA A 480 -13.24 -16.70 -9.98
N ASP A 481 -12.40 -16.47 -11.00
CA ASP A 481 -11.00 -16.89 -10.94
C ASP A 481 -10.14 -16.04 -9.97
N ARG A 482 -9.24 -16.71 -9.24
CA ARG A 482 -8.29 -16.11 -8.27
C ARG A 482 -6.81 -16.38 -8.66
N SER A 483 -6.50 -16.51 -9.95
CA SER A 483 -5.12 -16.79 -10.39
C SER A 483 -4.18 -15.59 -10.20
N LEU A 484 -4.72 -14.36 -10.14
CA LEU A 484 -3.96 -13.16 -9.74
C LEU A 484 -4.00 -12.87 -8.23
N ALA A 485 -4.85 -13.58 -7.49
CA ALA A 485 -5.20 -13.30 -6.09
C ALA A 485 -5.61 -11.82 -5.88
N ASP A 486 -5.39 -11.22 -4.70
CA ASP A 486 -6.23 -10.11 -4.22
C ASP A 486 -5.49 -8.77 -4.04
N LEU A 487 -4.18 -8.72 -4.31
CA LEU A 487 -3.31 -7.58 -4.03
C LEU A 487 -2.25 -7.36 -5.13
N PHE A 488 -1.91 -6.10 -5.34
CA PHE A 488 -0.74 -5.62 -6.07
C PHE A 488 -0.45 -4.17 -5.64
N GLN A 489 0.72 -3.59 -5.90
CA GLN A 489 1.09 -2.30 -5.26
C GLN A 489 1.94 -1.37 -6.14
N VAL A 490 1.99 -0.08 -5.74
CA VAL A 490 2.84 0.98 -6.32
C VAL A 490 3.60 1.74 -5.23
N ALA A 491 4.83 2.14 -5.53
CA ALA A 491 5.63 3.06 -4.71
C ALA A 491 6.46 4.00 -5.61
N PHE A 492 6.73 5.23 -5.14
CA PHE A 492 7.64 6.16 -5.83
C PHE A 492 9.09 5.98 -5.35
N ASP A 493 10.05 6.10 -6.27
CA ASP A 493 11.48 6.18 -5.93
C ASP A 493 11.90 7.63 -5.60
N PRO A 494 13.14 7.88 -5.13
CA PRO A 494 13.65 9.23 -4.88
C PRO A 494 13.81 10.14 -6.12
N ARG A 495 13.40 9.70 -7.31
CA ARG A 495 13.28 10.50 -8.55
C ARG A 495 11.81 10.78 -8.91
N HIS A 496 10.87 10.38 -8.04
CA HIS A 496 9.42 10.45 -8.22
C HIS A 496 8.89 9.55 -9.33
N PHE A 497 9.60 8.46 -9.63
CA PHE A 497 9.19 7.49 -10.66
C PHE A 497 8.45 6.32 -10.03
N ALA A 498 7.31 5.94 -10.61
CA ALA A 498 6.49 4.84 -10.14
C ALA A 498 7.19 3.48 -10.34
N ASN A 499 7.18 2.67 -9.30
CA ASN A 499 7.64 1.28 -9.28
C ASN A 499 6.42 0.43 -8.90
N VAL A 500 6.02 -0.49 -9.78
CA VAL A 500 4.75 -1.23 -9.68
C VAL A 500 5.05 -2.72 -9.69
N ALA A 501 4.50 -3.45 -8.73
CA ALA A 501 4.58 -4.91 -8.67
C ALA A 501 3.17 -5.51 -8.71
N PHE A 502 2.97 -6.57 -9.51
CA PHE A 502 1.67 -7.20 -9.73
C PHE A 502 1.76 -8.70 -10.05
N SER A 503 0.71 -9.44 -9.69
CA SER A 503 0.55 -10.84 -10.11
C SER A 503 0.30 -10.92 -11.62
N ASP A 504 0.88 -11.93 -12.27
CA ASP A 504 0.74 -12.20 -13.70
C ASP A 504 0.65 -13.71 -13.92
N ASP A 505 -0.26 -14.16 -14.79
CA ASP A 505 -0.47 -15.56 -15.14
C ASP A 505 -0.30 -15.88 -16.63
N HIS A 506 0.19 -14.95 -17.46
CA HIS A 506 0.17 -15.06 -18.92
C HIS A 506 0.89 -16.31 -19.47
N LYS A 507 1.85 -16.86 -18.73
CA LYS A 507 2.67 -18.03 -19.11
C LYS A 507 2.05 -19.36 -18.70
N VAL A 508 2.34 -20.39 -19.48
CA VAL A 508 2.10 -21.79 -19.12
C VAL A 508 3.22 -22.28 -18.20
N ASN A 509 2.88 -23.03 -17.15
CA ASN A 509 3.85 -23.72 -16.30
C ASN A 509 4.32 -25.03 -16.97
N SER A 510 5.23 -24.91 -17.93
CA SER A 510 5.74 -26.07 -18.69
C SER A 510 6.55 -27.07 -17.87
N GLY A 511 6.91 -26.75 -16.62
CA GLY A 511 7.63 -27.64 -15.72
C GLY A 511 6.76 -28.39 -14.70
N VAL A 512 5.49 -28.01 -14.53
CA VAL A 512 4.58 -28.62 -13.54
C VAL A 512 3.15 -28.70 -14.06
N GLY A 513 2.50 -29.85 -13.87
CA GLY A 513 1.08 -30.03 -14.17
C GLY A 513 0.77 -30.23 -15.67
N PRO A 514 -0.52 -30.14 -16.06
CA PRO A 514 -0.93 -30.31 -17.45
C PRO A 514 -0.68 -29.06 -18.29
N ASP A 515 -0.03 -29.23 -19.44
CA ASP A 515 -0.03 -28.27 -20.55
C ASP A 515 -1.04 -28.73 -21.60
N ASN A 516 -2.18 -28.06 -21.68
CA ASN A 516 -3.22 -28.27 -22.69
C ASN A 516 -3.28 -27.08 -23.69
N GLY A 517 -2.20 -26.32 -23.81
CA GLY A 517 -2.06 -25.11 -24.63
C GLY A 517 -2.31 -23.80 -23.84
N PRO A 518 -1.79 -22.66 -24.33
CA PRO A 518 -1.85 -21.37 -23.63
C PRO A 518 -3.25 -20.75 -23.56
N ASP A 519 -4.21 -21.23 -24.34
CA ASP A 519 -5.57 -20.68 -24.47
C ASP A 519 -6.65 -21.61 -23.86
N ASN A 520 -6.26 -22.48 -22.92
CA ASN A 520 -7.10 -23.51 -22.30
C ASN A 520 -7.09 -23.41 -20.75
N PRO A 521 -8.25 -23.26 -20.07
CA PRO A 521 -8.31 -23.02 -18.63
C PRO A 521 -8.02 -24.27 -17.76
N THR A 522 -7.76 -25.43 -18.37
CA THR A 522 -7.21 -26.60 -17.67
C THR A 522 -5.68 -26.63 -17.67
N THR A 523 -5.02 -25.76 -18.42
CA THR A 523 -3.55 -25.63 -18.41
C THR A 523 -3.10 -24.98 -17.11
N LEU A 524 -2.08 -25.54 -16.45
CA LEU A 524 -1.53 -24.90 -15.26
C LEU A 524 -0.76 -23.64 -15.66
N ARG A 525 -1.16 -22.49 -15.13
CA ARG A 525 -0.50 -21.20 -15.35
C ARG A 525 0.74 -21.06 -14.48
N LEU A 526 1.78 -20.41 -15.00
CA LEU A 526 2.94 -20.00 -14.23
C LEU A 526 2.64 -18.62 -13.63
N ILE A 527 2.24 -18.62 -12.35
CA ILE A 527 1.85 -17.40 -11.65
C ILE A 527 3.07 -16.82 -10.93
N ARG A 528 3.39 -15.55 -11.20
CA ARG A 528 4.58 -14.86 -10.70
C ARG A 528 4.29 -13.40 -10.40
N ALA A 529 4.99 -12.87 -9.39
CA ALA A 529 5.15 -11.44 -9.22
C ALA A 529 5.95 -10.90 -10.42
N ASN A 530 5.37 -9.94 -11.13
CA ASN A 530 6.01 -9.15 -12.15
C ASN A 530 6.22 -7.72 -11.66
N PHE A 531 7.21 -7.06 -12.22
CA PHE A 531 7.63 -5.72 -11.86
C PHE A 531 7.77 -4.85 -13.12
N THR A 532 7.31 -3.61 -13.06
CA THR A 532 7.66 -2.57 -14.03
C THR A 532 7.89 -1.24 -13.32
N HIS A 533 8.71 -0.37 -13.89
CA HIS A 533 8.92 0.98 -13.37
C HIS A 533 8.98 2.03 -14.47
N GLN A 534 8.71 3.25 -14.07
CA GLN A 534 8.67 4.41 -14.92
C GLN A 534 10.08 4.83 -15.35
N LEU A 535 10.30 4.92 -16.66
CA LEU A 535 11.53 5.37 -17.30
C LEU A 535 11.53 6.89 -17.58
N THR A 536 10.36 7.51 -17.65
CA THR A 536 10.17 8.94 -17.93
C THR A 536 8.99 9.51 -17.16
N ALA A 537 9.15 10.69 -16.54
CA ALA A 537 8.06 11.43 -15.90
C ALA A 537 6.86 11.63 -16.85
N THR A 538 5.63 11.47 -16.33
CA THR A 538 4.42 11.40 -17.17
C THR A 538 3.57 12.67 -17.08
N ALA A 539 3.34 13.19 -15.87
CA ALA A 539 2.39 14.27 -15.60
C ALA A 539 3.02 15.67 -15.51
N GLY A 540 4.36 15.78 -15.52
CA GLY A 540 5.05 17.07 -15.59
C GLY A 540 6.23 17.19 -14.62
N SER A 541 6.37 18.35 -13.98
CA SER A 541 7.41 18.60 -12.97
C SER A 541 6.83 18.44 -11.57
N VAL A 542 7.32 17.46 -10.81
CA VAL A 542 6.97 17.26 -9.40
C VAL A 542 7.50 18.42 -8.56
N VAL A 543 6.66 18.98 -7.69
CA VAL A 543 7.02 20.11 -6.82
C VAL A 543 7.48 19.58 -5.47
N THR A 544 8.80 19.56 -5.27
CA THR A 544 9.48 19.06 -4.05
C THR A 544 9.98 20.18 -3.14
N THR A 545 9.51 21.42 -3.33
CA THR A 545 9.97 22.58 -2.56
C THR A 545 8.79 23.38 -2.02
N GLY A 546 8.85 23.71 -0.73
CA GLY A 546 7.78 24.40 -0.01
C GLY A 546 7.96 24.26 1.49
N SER A 547 7.05 24.85 2.27
CA SER A 547 7.15 24.89 3.74
C SER A 547 7.08 23.52 4.43
N CYS A 548 6.57 22.49 3.76
CA CYS A 548 6.45 21.13 4.31
C CYS A 548 7.28 20.07 3.59
N ALA A 549 7.99 20.43 2.52
CA ALA A 549 8.58 19.54 1.50
C ALA A 549 9.85 18.77 1.91
N GLY A 550 9.87 18.19 3.12
CA GLY A 550 11.05 17.57 3.74
C GLY A 550 11.53 18.33 4.97
N SER A 551 12.41 17.66 5.73
CA SER A 551 12.81 18.02 7.12
C SER A 551 12.86 19.54 7.32
N PRO A 552 12.13 20.05 8.33
CA PRO A 552 11.59 21.41 8.31
C PRO A 552 12.68 22.42 7.99
N PRO A 553 12.41 23.39 7.09
CA PRO A 553 13.38 24.44 6.81
C PRO A 553 13.79 25.07 8.16
N PRO A 554 15.09 25.37 8.37
CA PRO A 554 15.47 26.20 9.50
C PRO A 554 14.60 27.46 9.43
N PRO A 555 14.01 27.89 10.56
CA PRO A 555 13.02 28.96 10.54
C PRO A 555 13.61 30.21 9.85
N PRO A 556 12.77 31.02 9.17
CA PRO A 556 13.22 32.10 8.29
C PRO A 556 14.30 32.94 8.97
N LEU A 557 15.35 33.34 8.23
CA LEU A 557 16.46 34.14 8.76
C LEU A 557 15.93 35.39 9.51
N GLY A 558 15.96 35.32 10.84
CA GLY A 558 15.30 36.27 11.74
C GLY A 558 14.41 35.63 12.82
N ALA A 559 13.93 34.40 12.64
CA ALA A 559 13.04 33.69 13.56
C ALA A 559 13.77 32.61 14.40
N GLU A 560 14.57 33.04 15.38
CA GLU A 560 15.27 32.13 16.30
C GLU A 560 14.30 31.50 17.32
N LYS A 561 14.29 30.16 17.36
CA LYS A 561 13.65 29.39 18.44
C LYS A 561 14.72 28.63 19.21
N ILE A 562 14.87 28.92 20.51
CA ILE A 562 15.75 28.18 21.41
C ILE A 562 14.89 27.36 22.37
N THR A 563 15.19 26.08 22.49
CA THR A 563 14.58 25.16 23.45
C THR A 563 15.66 24.43 24.23
N GLY A 564 15.45 24.25 25.53
CA GLY A 564 16.29 23.40 26.34
C GLY A 564 15.55 22.96 27.59
N GLY A 565 16.00 21.86 28.18
CA GLY A 565 15.41 21.32 29.39
C GLY A 565 16.27 20.19 29.92
N GLY A 566 15.88 19.67 31.08
CA GLY A 566 16.59 18.58 31.71
C GLY A 566 16.04 18.23 33.08
N GLN A 567 16.65 17.20 33.64
CA GLN A 567 16.34 16.66 34.94
C GLN A 567 17.63 16.65 35.76
N ILE A 568 17.60 17.23 36.96
CA ILE A 568 18.71 17.17 37.92
C ILE A 568 18.25 16.45 39.19
N PRO A 569 19.16 15.78 39.92
CA PRO A 569 18.84 15.23 41.24
C PRO A 569 18.30 16.31 42.17
N SER A 570 17.19 16.03 42.85
CA SER A 570 16.65 16.94 43.88
C SER A 570 17.42 16.78 45.19
N GLN A 571 17.19 17.68 46.14
CA GLN A 571 17.78 17.64 47.48
C GLN A 571 17.35 16.41 48.29
N LYS A 572 16.13 15.89 48.06
CA LYS A 572 15.69 14.59 48.61
C LYS A 572 16.19 13.45 47.72
N PRO A 573 16.99 12.51 48.25
CA PRO A 573 17.46 11.35 47.48
C PRO A 573 16.29 10.56 46.87
N GLY A 574 16.44 10.15 45.61
CA GLY A 574 15.42 9.42 44.85
C GLY A 574 14.37 10.30 44.14
N LEU A 575 14.39 11.63 44.35
CA LEU A 575 13.56 12.59 43.61
C LEU A 575 14.40 13.43 42.65
N SER A 576 13.75 14.15 41.74
CA SER A 576 14.40 14.99 40.74
C SER A 576 13.66 16.31 40.54
N ALA A 577 14.42 17.35 40.19
CA ALA A 577 13.89 18.61 39.71
C ALA A 577 13.91 18.64 38.19
N ASN A 578 12.79 19.02 37.58
CA ASN A 578 12.61 19.11 36.14
C ASN A 578 12.57 20.59 35.73
N PHE A 579 13.24 20.94 34.63
CA PHE A 579 13.21 22.29 34.08
C PHE A 579 13.09 22.26 32.56
N GLY A 580 12.41 23.26 31.99
CA GLY A 580 12.25 23.41 30.55
C GLY A 580 12.02 24.86 30.16
N PHE A 581 12.62 25.27 29.05
CA PHE A 581 12.41 26.59 28.46
C PHE A 581 12.18 26.49 26.95
N VAL A 582 11.36 27.40 26.45
CA VAL A 582 11.21 27.70 25.02
C VAL A 582 11.19 29.20 24.85
N ALA A 583 11.99 29.73 23.93
CA ALA A 583 11.95 31.12 23.50
C ALA A 583 11.81 31.19 21.98
N LYS A 584 10.98 32.10 21.50
CA LYS A 584 10.80 32.49 20.10
C LYS A 584 10.89 34.01 20.02
N ASN A 585 11.59 34.53 19.02
CA ASN A 585 11.70 35.97 18.79
C ASN A 585 10.64 36.53 17.81
N ASP A 586 9.97 35.69 17.01
CA ASP A 586 8.85 36.10 16.14
C ASP A 586 7.74 35.01 16.04
N PRO A 587 6.48 35.31 16.43
CA PRO A 587 6.11 36.43 17.30
C PRO A 587 6.80 36.28 18.67
N PRO A 588 7.19 37.38 19.34
CA PRO A 588 8.02 37.30 20.54
C PRO A 588 7.31 36.60 21.72
N ASN A 589 7.76 35.39 22.08
CA ASN A 589 7.11 34.56 23.09
C ASN A 589 8.12 33.60 23.75
N ALA A 590 8.24 33.65 25.08
CA ALA A 590 9.12 32.78 25.86
C ALA A 590 8.45 32.22 27.12
N SER A 591 8.50 30.89 27.30
CA SER A 591 7.97 30.18 28.46
C SER A 591 9.09 29.44 29.20
N LEU A 592 9.01 29.45 30.54
CA LEU A 592 9.89 28.69 31.44
C LEU A 592 9.03 27.91 32.45
N SER A 593 9.38 26.65 32.67
CA SER A 593 8.89 25.83 33.77
C SER A 593 10.03 25.29 34.62
N TYR A 594 9.80 25.24 35.93
CA TYR A 594 10.63 24.52 36.89
C TYR A 594 9.71 23.83 37.92
N HIS A 595 9.99 22.56 38.20
CA HIS A 595 9.21 21.75 39.12
C HIS A 595 10.13 20.87 39.98
N ASP A 596 9.99 20.92 41.31
CA ASP A 596 10.76 20.12 42.28
C ASP A 596 9.92 19.76 43.53
N ASP A 597 9.45 18.50 43.61
CA ASP A 597 8.77 17.92 44.79
C ASP A 597 9.75 17.60 45.96
N GLY A 598 11.05 17.53 45.67
CA GLY A 598 12.09 17.16 46.64
C GLY A 598 12.76 18.33 47.37
N ALA A 599 12.45 19.57 47.01
CA ALA A 599 13.03 20.76 47.62
C ALA A 599 12.80 20.85 49.15
N THR A 600 13.80 21.39 49.86
CA THR A 600 13.72 21.64 51.31
C THR A 600 12.85 22.86 51.57
N GLY A 601 11.74 22.67 52.29
CA GLY A 601 10.76 23.71 52.60
C GLY A 601 9.38 23.50 51.95
N GLY A 602 9.28 22.62 50.95
CA GLY A 602 8.03 22.29 50.26
C GLY A 602 8.24 22.15 48.75
N ARG A 603 7.21 21.67 48.05
CA ARG A 603 7.18 21.56 46.59
C ARG A 603 7.34 22.94 45.93
N ILE A 604 8.30 23.05 45.03
CA ILE A 604 8.50 24.25 44.20
C ILE A 604 7.88 23.99 42.83
N ASP A 605 6.86 24.78 42.48
CA ASP A 605 6.41 24.98 41.11
C ASP A 605 6.69 26.44 40.72
N VAL A 606 7.27 26.64 39.54
CA VAL A 606 7.43 27.96 38.92
C VAL A 606 7.04 27.86 37.45
N HIS A 607 6.12 28.72 37.04
CA HIS A 607 5.71 28.89 35.65
C HIS A 607 5.77 30.36 35.27
N SER A 608 6.16 30.64 34.03
CA SER A 608 5.99 31.96 33.41
C SER A 608 4.53 32.25 33.11
N SER A 609 4.06 33.46 33.43
CA SER A 609 2.76 34.01 33.05
C SER A 609 2.92 35.39 32.39
N ASN A 610 1.90 35.83 31.65
CA ASN A 610 1.87 37.09 30.88
C ASN A 610 3.11 37.30 30.00
N ILE A 611 3.21 36.49 28.95
CA ILE A 611 4.39 36.44 28.09
C ILE A 611 4.26 37.43 26.92
N THR A 612 4.93 38.58 27.05
CA THR A 612 5.29 39.46 25.94
C THR A 612 6.73 39.93 26.14
N VAL A 613 7.63 39.55 25.22
CA VAL A 613 9.04 39.97 25.25
C VAL A 613 9.10 41.51 25.21
N PRO A 614 9.88 42.19 26.09
CA PRO A 614 11.03 41.67 26.85
C PRO A 614 10.74 41.07 28.23
N THR A 615 9.51 41.09 28.73
CA THR A 615 9.21 40.73 30.13
C THR A 615 8.59 39.33 30.27
N VAL A 616 9.18 38.50 31.13
CA VAL A 616 8.64 37.20 31.57
C VAL A 616 8.32 37.30 33.06
N THR A 617 7.05 37.17 33.44
CA THR A 617 6.65 37.23 34.86
C THR A 617 6.61 35.84 35.46
N PHE A 618 7.31 35.61 36.56
CA PHE A 618 7.30 34.33 37.27
C PHE A 618 6.25 34.31 38.38
N SER A 619 5.53 33.20 38.50
CA SER A 619 4.62 32.91 39.61
C SER A 619 4.87 31.50 40.13
N GLY A 620 4.97 31.37 41.46
CA GLY A 620 5.25 30.11 42.14
C GLY A 620 5.15 30.24 43.67
N ASN A 621 5.17 29.12 44.38
CA ASN A 621 4.82 29.06 45.81
C ASN A 621 5.82 29.77 46.77
N CYS A 622 7.00 30.18 46.30
CA CYS A 622 8.07 30.68 47.19
C CYS A 622 8.82 31.94 46.73
N ALA A 623 8.56 32.52 45.55
CA ALA A 623 9.20 33.76 45.12
C ALA A 623 8.45 34.51 44.01
N THR A 624 8.58 35.84 44.00
CA THR A 624 8.22 36.71 42.88
C THR A 624 9.47 37.43 42.39
N PHE A 625 9.94 37.14 41.18
CA PHE A 625 11.04 37.87 40.55
C PHE A 625 10.50 38.87 39.52
N LYS A 626 11.04 40.09 39.54
CA LYS A 626 10.85 41.10 38.49
C LYS A 626 12.22 41.38 37.85
N GLY A 627 12.35 40.99 36.59
CA GLY A 627 13.42 41.40 35.67
C GLY A 627 12.77 42.14 34.50
#